data_AF-S7HTK5-F1
#
_entry.id   AF-S7HTK5-F1
#
_cell.length_a   1.000
_cell.length_b   1.000
_cell.length_c   1.000
_cell.angle_alpha   90.00
_cell.angle_beta   90.00
_cell.angle_gamma   90.00
#
_symmetry.space_group_name_H-M   'P 1'
#
loop_
_entity.id
_entity.type
_entity.pdbx_description
1 polymer ?
#
loop_
_entity_poly.entity_id
_entity_poly.type
_entity_poly.pdbx_seq_one_letter_code
_entity_poly.pdbx_strand_id
1 'polypeptide(L)'
;MYLMNRDGFSLLVMGFTGAKALEWKLKFLEAFNAMEKAIKTPQITPNPHYRTRMIKTAVKDAADTAAMIADTFGVKKPMAMTAAMQMVGKAYGVDMTPLKQFIPAEDSPSTLTPTKIAAELGILNSKGNPSPQKVNAMLKDKGLQEKVGPDWAPTEAGKAYCERIPYTHGNGHSGYQLLWGHHILELLKDGDQEAGH
;
A
#
# COMPACT_ATOMS: atom_id res chain seq x y z
N MET A 1 35.21 14.22 35.57
CA MET A 1 34.50 14.99 34.53
C MET A 1 33.05 15.15 34.99
N TYR A 2 32.59 16.38 35.25
CA TYR A 2 31.20 16.61 35.70
C TYR A 2 30.32 16.89 34.49
N LEU A 3 29.24 16.14 34.33
CA LEU A 3 28.22 16.33 33.29
C LEU A 3 27.18 17.35 33.80
N MET A 4 27.22 18.57 33.26
CA MET A 4 26.21 19.60 33.53
C MET A 4 25.23 19.69 32.35
N ASN A 5 23.93 19.61 32.63
CA ASN A 5 22.89 19.88 31.64
C ASN A 5 22.55 21.38 31.61
N ARG A 6 21.82 21.82 30.58
CA ARG A 6 21.42 23.23 30.38
C ARG A 6 20.70 23.83 31.59
N ASP A 7 19.83 23.04 32.21
CA ASP A 7 19.01 23.49 33.33
C ASP A 7 19.87 23.66 34.59
N GLY A 8 20.85 22.77 34.82
CA GLY A 8 21.86 22.90 35.87
C GLY A 8 22.77 24.12 35.68
N PHE A 9 23.17 24.42 34.45
CA PHE A 9 23.88 25.67 34.14
C PHE A 9 23.02 26.91 34.42
N SER A 10 21.75 26.86 34.02
CA SER A 10 20.80 27.97 34.23
C SER A 10 20.54 28.24 35.71
N LEU A 11 20.46 27.19 36.54
CA LEU A 11 20.35 27.32 38.00
C LEU A 11 21.60 27.97 38.62
N LEU A 12 22.79 27.63 38.13
CA LEU A 12 24.07 28.11 38.65
C LEU A 12 24.32 29.59 38.30
N VAL A 13 23.98 30.01 37.08
CA VAL A 13 24.24 31.39 36.61
C VAL A 13 23.26 32.41 37.22
N MET A 14 22.07 31.98 37.66
CA MET A 14 21.11 32.87 38.31
C MET A 14 21.62 33.32 39.69
N GLY A 15 22.08 34.58 39.79
CA GLY A 15 22.82 35.13 40.93
C GLY A 15 22.06 35.38 42.24
N PHE A 16 20.79 34.96 42.36
CA PHE A 16 20.01 35.10 43.60
C PHE A 16 19.87 33.74 44.31
N THR A 17 20.01 33.74 45.64
CA THR A 17 20.10 32.53 46.49
C THR A 17 19.04 32.51 47.59
N GLY A 18 18.65 31.32 48.06
CA GLY A 18 17.65 31.12 49.11
C GLY A 18 16.51 30.16 48.70
N ALA A 19 15.69 29.73 49.65
CA ALA A 19 14.63 28.74 49.40
C ALA A 19 13.58 29.23 48.40
N LYS A 20 13.11 30.47 48.56
CA LYS A 20 12.15 31.11 47.63
C LYS A 20 12.76 31.36 46.25
N ALA A 21 14.05 31.71 46.22
CA ALA A 21 14.81 31.86 44.99
C ALA A 21 14.86 30.55 44.21
N LEU A 22 15.20 29.44 44.87
CA LEU A 22 15.25 28.12 44.25
C LEU A 22 13.90 27.71 43.65
N GLU A 23 12.81 27.88 44.41
CA GLU A 23 11.46 27.58 43.95
C GLU A 23 11.09 28.39 42.69
N TRP A 24 11.43 29.68 42.66
CA TRP A 24 11.21 30.52 41.49
C TRP A 24 12.01 30.04 40.28
N LYS A 25 13.29 29.67 40.46
CA LYS A 25 14.15 29.20 39.35
C LYS A 25 13.62 27.91 38.73
N LEU A 26 13.11 27.00 39.54
CA LEU A 26 12.50 25.75 39.06
C LEU A 26 11.24 26.06 38.23
N LYS A 27 10.34 26.92 38.72
CA LYS A 27 9.14 27.34 37.96
C LYS A 27 9.48 28.05 36.65
N PHE A 28 10.52 28.90 36.67
CA PHE A 28 11.02 29.56 35.47
C PHE A 28 11.52 28.55 34.44
N LEU A 29 12.32 27.56 34.87
CA LEU A 29 12.84 26.52 33.98
C LEU A 29 11.73 25.64 33.40
N GLU A 30 10.74 25.26 34.21
CA GLU A 30 9.57 24.51 33.75
C GLU A 30 8.79 25.28 32.67
N ALA A 31 8.49 26.56 32.93
CA ALA A 31 7.78 27.42 31.98
C ALA A 31 8.60 27.64 30.69
N PHE A 32 9.91 27.83 30.82
CA PHE A 32 10.81 28.00 29.69
C PHE A 32 10.90 26.73 28.83
N ASN A 33 11.05 25.56 29.47
CA ASN A 33 11.07 24.27 28.79
C ASN A 33 9.73 23.97 28.10
N ALA A 34 8.60 24.34 28.72
CA ALA A 34 7.28 24.22 28.11
C ALA A 34 7.14 25.14 26.88
N MET A 35 7.60 26.39 26.97
CA MET A 35 7.62 27.33 25.86
C MET A 35 8.53 26.85 24.71
N GLU A 36 9.74 26.40 25.01
CA GLU A 36 10.67 25.87 24.02
C GLU A 36 10.08 24.66 23.28
N LYS A 37 9.43 23.76 24.03
CA LYS A 37 8.70 22.62 23.44
C LYS A 37 7.57 23.09 22.54
N ALA A 38 6.82 24.11 22.94
CA ALA A 38 5.73 24.67 22.14
C ALA A 38 6.22 25.35 20.84
N ILE A 39 7.41 25.98 20.86
CA ILE A 39 8.03 26.61 19.68
C ILE A 39 8.68 25.58 18.75
N LYS A 40 9.35 24.56 19.31
CA LYS A 40 9.95 23.46 18.53
C LYS A 40 8.92 22.53 17.92
N THR A 41 7.72 22.47 18.49
CA THR A 41 6.59 21.77 17.89
C THR A 41 6.02 22.66 16.79
N PRO A 42 6.04 22.28 15.51
CA PRO A 42 5.45 23.09 14.45
C PRO A 42 3.96 23.28 14.72
N GLN A 43 3.58 24.48 15.19
CA GLN A 43 2.19 24.85 15.37
C GLN A 43 1.61 25.20 14.01
N ILE A 44 1.02 24.19 13.35
CA ILE A 44 0.19 24.41 12.17
C ILE A 44 -1.04 25.19 12.64
N THR A 45 -1.01 26.51 12.51
CA THR A 45 -2.20 27.32 12.79
C THR A 45 -3.28 26.98 11.76
N PRO A 46 -4.52 26.66 12.17
CA PRO A 46 -5.58 26.26 11.26
C PRO A 46 -6.15 27.49 10.56
N ASN A 47 -5.44 28.01 9.55
CA ASN A 47 -5.97 29.02 8.66
C ASN A 47 -6.85 28.32 7.57
N PRO A 48 -8.11 28.74 7.36
CA PRO A 48 -9.03 28.12 6.38
C PRO A 48 -8.48 28.05 4.94
N HIS A 49 -7.63 29.00 4.54
CA HIS A 49 -6.94 28.99 3.24
C HIS A 49 -5.83 27.92 3.17
N TYR A 50 -5.30 27.47 4.31
CA TYR A 50 -4.35 26.37 4.39
C TYR A 50 -5.07 25.01 4.33
N ARG A 51 -6.25 24.88 4.95
CA ARG A 51 -7.04 23.62 4.88
C ARG A 51 -7.47 23.26 3.45
N THR A 52 -7.95 24.23 2.67
CA THR A 52 -8.32 24.00 1.26
C THR A 52 -7.10 23.70 0.39
N ARG A 53 -5.96 24.37 0.65
CA ARG A 53 -4.68 24.03 0.02
C ARG A 53 -4.21 22.62 0.42
N MET A 54 -4.38 22.21 1.68
CA MET A 54 -4.01 20.87 2.16
C MET A 54 -4.86 19.78 1.52
N ILE A 55 -6.17 19.99 1.31
CA ILE A 55 -6.99 19.02 0.58
C ILE A 55 -6.50 18.90 -0.86
N LYS A 56 -6.26 20.01 -1.56
CA LYS A 56 -5.74 20.00 -2.94
C LYS A 56 -4.37 19.31 -3.02
N THR A 57 -3.44 19.65 -2.13
CA THR A 57 -2.11 19.03 -2.07
C THR A 57 -2.22 17.54 -1.77
N ALA A 58 -3.02 17.14 -0.80
CA ALA A 58 -3.17 15.73 -0.44
C ALA A 58 -3.83 14.91 -1.56
N VAL A 59 -4.77 15.49 -2.33
CA VAL A 59 -5.30 14.83 -3.53
C VAL A 59 -4.24 14.66 -4.61
N LYS A 60 -3.43 15.70 -4.85
CA LYS A 60 -2.31 15.63 -5.81
C LYS A 60 -1.29 14.59 -5.39
N ASP A 61 -0.84 14.64 -4.14
CA ASP A 61 0.16 13.71 -3.61
C ASP A 61 -0.36 12.27 -3.60
N ALA A 62 -1.65 12.06 -3.36
CA ALA A 62 -2.27 10.74 -3.49
C ALA A 62 -2.20 10.22 -4.94
N ALA A 63 -2.46 11.07 -5.94
CA ALA A 63 -2.33 10.69 -7.35
C ALA A 63 -0.88 10.39 -7.74
N ASP A 64 0.07 11.25 -7.35
CA ASP A 64 1.50 11.06 -7.63
C ASP A 64 2.04 9.79 -6.94
N THR A 65 1.65 9.56 -5.68
CA THR A 65 1.98 8.35 -4.92
C THR A 65 1.38 7.11 -5.56
N ALA A 66 0.13 7.18 -6.02
CA ALA A 66 -0.53 6.07 -6.70
C ALA A 66 0.17 5.70 -8.02
N ALA A 67 0.59 6.69 -8.81
CA ALA A 67 1.36 6.46 -10.03
C ALA A 67 2.68 5.73 -9.70
N MET A 68 3.43 6.21 -8.70
CA MET A 68 4.67 5.54 -8.29
C MET A 68 4.45 4.11 -7.77
N ILE A 69 3.37 3.86 -7.02
CA ILE A 69 3.05 2.51 -6.54
C ILE A 69 2.70 1.59 -7.73
N ALA A 70 1.88 2.08 -8.67
CA ALA A 70 1.51 1.31 -9.85
C ALA A 70 2.75 0.94 -10.68
N ASP A 71 3.63 1.91 -10.93
CA ASP A 71 4.84 1.70 -11.74
C ASP A 71 5.88 0.82 -11.03
N THR A 72 6.09 1.02 -9.72
CA THR A 72 7.10 0.28 -8.97
C THR A 72 6.70 -1.17 -8.71
N PHE A 73 5.42 -1.39 -8.38
CA PHE A 73 4.93 -2.70 -7.98
C PHE A 73 4.16 -3.44 -9.08
N GLY A 74 3.94 -2.80 -10.23
CA GLY A 74 3.17 -3.38 -11.34
C GLY A 74 1.71 -3.67 -10.98
N VAL A 75 1.15 -2.92 -10.02
CA VAL A 75 -0.24 -3.08 -9.57
C VAL A 75 -1.16 -2.16 -10.36
N LYS A 76 -2.44 -2.51 -10.46
CA LYS A 76 -3.40 -1.69 -11.18
C LYS A 76 -3.65 -0.35 -10.48
N LYS A 77 -3.94 0.68 -11.30
CA LYS A 77 -4.12 2.07 -10.86
C LYS A 77 -5.18 2.23 -9.75
N PRO A 78 -6.37 1.58 -9.81
CA PRO A 78 -7.37 1.67 -8.74
C PRO A 78 -6.89 1.15 -7.38
N MET A 79 -6.14 0.04 -7.37
CA MET A 79 -5.55 -0.51 -6.13
C MET A 79 -4.48 0.41 -5.57
N ALA A 80 -3.57 0.89 -6.43
CA ALA A 80 -2.54 1.85 -6.05
C ALA A 80 -3.15 3.14 -5.48
N MET A 81 -4.22 3.63 -6.12
CA MET A 81 -4.96 4.82 -5.68
C MET A 81 -5.58 4.62 -4.30
N THR A 82 -6.21 3.47 -4.05
CA THR A 82 -6.80 3.16 -2.74
C THR A 82 -5.75 3.17 -1.62
N ALA A 83 -4.61 2.52 -1.86
CA ALA A 83 -3.50 2.49 -0.90
C ALA A 83 -2.89 3.88 -0.68
N ALA A 84 -2.64 4.63 -1.76
CA ALA A 84 -2.09 5.97 -1.70
C ALA A 84 -3.01 6.93 -0.92
N MET A 85 -4.31 6.90 -1.20
CA MET A 85 -5.31 7.70 -0.49
C MET A 85 -5.31 7.42 1.02
N GLN A 86 -5.15 6.15 1.42
CA GLN A 86 -5.07 5.78 2.84
C GLN A 86 -3.78 6.31 3.49
N MET A 87 -2.63 6.15 2.84
CA MET A 87 -1.34 6.61 3.36
C MET A 87 -1.28 8.12 3.46
N VAL A 88 -1.64 8.81 2.38
CA VAL A 88 -1.61 10.28 2.28
C VAL A 88 -2.68 10.90 3.18
N GLY A 89 -3.90 10.36 3.18
CA GLY A 89 -4.97 10.81 4.09
C GLY A 89 -4.55 10.73 5.56
N LYS A 90 -3.88 9.64 5.96
CA LYS A 90 -3.33 9.49 7.33
C LYS A 90 -2.21 10.47 7.63
N ALA A 91 -1.31 10.73 6.67
CA ALA A 91 -0.19 11.66 6.84
C ALA A 91 -0.66 13.12 6.98
N TYR A 92 -1.65 13.52 6.17
CA TYR A 92 -2.18 14.88 6.16
C TYR A 92 -3.33 15.11 7.16
N GLY A 93 -3.87 14.04 7.78
CA GLY A 93 -5.03 14.12 8.67
C GLY A 93 -6.31 14.52 7.94
N VAL A 94 -6.45 14.14 6.67
CA VAL A 94 -7.60 14.47 5.81
C VAL A 94 -8.38 13.19 5.50
N ASP A 95 -9.71 13.25 5.63
CA ASP A 95 -10.57 12.15 5.22
C ASP A 95 -10.65 12.07 3.68
N MET A 96 -10.12 10.98 3.13
CA MET A 96 -10.10 10.68 1.70
C MET A 96 -11.23 9.73 1.29
N THR A 97 -12.08 9.29 2.22
CA THR A 97 -13.18 8.36 1.96
C THR A 97 -14.13 8.83 0.85
N PRO A 98 -14.51 10.12 0.78
CA PRO A 98 -15.39 10.61 -0.29
C PRO A 98 -14.81 10.45 -1.70
N LEU A 99 -13.49 10.27 -1.84
CA LEU A 99 -12.87 10.12 -3.15
C LEU A 99 -12.90 8.66 -3.64
N LYS A 100 -13.16 7.69 -2.75
CA LYS A 100 -13.22 6.26 -3.13
C LYS A 100 -14.29 5.97 -4.18
N GLN A 101 -15.39 6.73 -4.17
CA GLN A 101 -16.47 6.60 -5.15
C GLN A 101 -16.07 7.04 -6.58
N PHE A 102 -15.01 7.82 -6.71
CA PHE A 102 -14.49 8.27 -8.00
C PHE A 102 -13.38 7.37 -8.54
N ILE A 103 -12.95 6.37 -7.78
CA ILE A 103 -12.06 5.35 -8.29
C ILE A 103 -12.88 4.51 -9.29
N PRO A 104 -12.53 4.50 -10.58
CA PRO A 104 -13.29 3.75 -11.57
C PRO A 104 -13.31 2.27 -11.19
N ALA A 105 -14.48 1.64 -11.33
CA ALA A 105 -14.56 0.19 -11.30
C ALA A 105 -13.66 -0.36 -12.41
N GLU A 106 -12.88 -1.39 -12.11
CA GLU A 106 -12.07 -1.99 -13.16
C GLU A 106 -12.97 -2.67 -14.18
N ASP A 107 -12.77 -2.34 -15.45
CA ASP A 107 -13.46 -3.00 -16.58
C ASP A 107 -13.10 -4.49 -16.67
N SER A 108 -12.00 -4.93 -16.04
CA SER A 108 -11.51 -6.31 -16.08
C SER A 108 -10.75 -6.68 -14.80
N PRO A 109 -11.46 -6.94 -13.69
CA PRO A 109 -10.82 -7.30 -12.43
C PRO A 109 -10.20 -8.70 -12.55
N SER A 110 -8.96 -8.83 -12.08
CA SER A 110 -8.25 -10.12 -12.06
C SER A 110 -8.66 -10.90 -10.81
N THR A 111 -9.71 -11.72 -10.91
CA THR A 111 -10.29 -12.45 -9.77
C THR A 111 -10.23 -13.97 -9.91
N LEU A 112 -9.79 -14.46 -11.07
CA LEU A 112 -9.82 -15.88 -11.41
C LEU A 112 -8.51 -16.55 -11.02
N THR A 113 -8.61 -17.55 -10.14
CA THR A 113 -7.50 -18.47 -9.86
C THR A 113 -7.46 -19.57 -10.92
N PRO A 114 -6.32 -20.25 -11.15
CA PRO A 114 -6.28 -21.41 -12.05
C PRO A 114 -7.36 -22.46 -11.77
N THR A 115 -7.74 -22.64 -10.50
CA THR A 115 -8.84 -23.54 -10.11
C THR A 115 -10.20 -23.02 -10.55
N LYS A 116 -10.47 -21.72 -10.44
CA LYS A 116 -11.73 -21.12 -10.93
C LYS A 116 -11.80 -21.15 -12.45
N ILE A 117 -10.70 -20.84 -13.14
CA ILE A 117 -10.61 -20.98 -14.60
C ILE A 117 -10.94 -22.42 -15.02
N ALA A 118 -10.37 -23.41 -14.32
CA ALA A 118 -10.64 -24.81 -14.62
C ALA A 118 -12.12 -25.18 -14.42
N ALA A 119 -12.79 -24.61 -13.42
CA ALA A 119 -14.20 -24.82 -13.19
C ALA A 119 -15.07 -24.17 -14.29
N GLU A 120 -14.78 -22.92 -14.66
CA GLU A 120 -15.48 -22.16 -15.71
C GLU A 120 -15.32 -22.79 -17.10
N LEU A 121 -14.17 -23.39 -17.38
CA LEU A 121 -13.87 -24.06 -18.65
C LEU A 121 -14.24 -25.54 -18.65
N GLY A 122 -14.74 -26.10 -17.55
CA GLY A 122 -15.05 -27.53 -17.44
C GLY A 122 -13.82 -28.44 -17.51
N ILE A 123 -12.62 -27.93 -17.23
CA ILE A 123 -11.36 -28.66 -17.28
C ILE A 123 -11.21 -29.49 -16.00
N LEU A 124 -11.50 -30.78 -16.09
CA LEU A 124 -11.45 -31.70 -14.95
C LEU A 124 -10.17 -32.56 -14.92
N ASN A 125 -9.77 -32.96 -13.72
CA ASN A 125 -8.76 -33.99 -13.48
C ASN A 125 -9.39 -35.39 -13.57
N SER A 126 -8.56 -36.44 -13.44
CA SER A 126 -9.01 -37.84 -13.47
C SER A 126 -10.02 -38.21 -12.36
N LYS A 127 -10.19 -37.34 -11.35
CA LYS A 127 -11.13 -37.51 -10.24
C LYS A 127 -12.40 -36.65 -10.39
N GLY A 128 -12.60 -36.01 -11.54
CA GLY A 128 -13.77 -35.16 -11.82
C GLY A 128 -13.75 -33.79 -11.13
N ASN A 129 -12.62 -33.35 -10.58
CA ASN A 129 -12.49 -32.03 -9.96
C ASN A 129 -11.79 -31.03 -10.91
N PRO A 130 -12.07 -29.72 -10.81
CA PRO A 130 -11.36 -28.69 -11.59
C PRO A 130 -9.84 -28.85 -11.49
N SER A 131 -9.14 -28.88 -12.63
CA SER A 131 -7.70 -29.12 -12.71
C SER A 131 -6.91 -27.82 -12.91
N PRO A 132 -6.41 -27.18 -11.83
CA PRO A 132 -5.51 -26.03 -11.97
C PRO A 132 -4.19 -26.38 -12.66
N GLN A 133 -3.75 -27.65 -12.60
CA GLN A 133 -2.53 -28.10 -13.28
C GLN A 133 -2.66 -28.01 -14.81
N LYS A 134 -3.79 -28.45 -15.36
CA LYS A 134 -4.06 -28.36 -16.80
C LYS A 134 -4.15 -26.91 -17.27
N VAL A 135 -4.88 -26.08 -16.52
CA VAL A 135 -4.95 -24.63 -16.81
C VAL A 135 -3.55 -24.00 -16.78
N ASN A 136 -2.74 -24.33 -15.78
CA ASN A 136 -1.39 -23.79 -15.70
C ASN A 136 -0.52 -24.23 -16.89
N ALA A 137 -0.69 -25.46 -17.39
CA ALA A 137 -0.03 -25.91 -18.61
C ALA A 137 -0.50 -25.10 -19.83
N MET A 138 -1.81 -24.92 -20.02
CA MET A 138 -2.35 -24.14 -21.14
C MET A 138 -1.86 -22.68 -21.12
N LEU A 139 -1.84 -22.04 -19.95
CA LEU A 139 -1.32 -20.68 -19.79
C LEU A 139 0.18 -20.60 -20.11
N LYS A 140 0.94 -21.65 -19.78
CA LYS A 140 2.37 -21.75 -20.12
C LYS A 140 2.56 -21.95 -21.63
N ASP A 141 1.77 -22.83 -22.23
CA ASP A 141 1.85 -23.14 -23.66
C ASP A 141 1.49 -21.93 -24.54
N LYS A 142 0.56 -21.08 -24.07
CA LYS A 142 0.26 -19.78 -24.68
C LYS A 142 1.28 -18.68 -24.35
N GLY A 143 2.35 -19.00 -23.63
CA GLY A 143 3.42 -18.06 -23.27
C GLY A 143 2.98 -16.95 -22.31
N LEU A 144 1.89 -17.13 -21.57
CA LEU A 144 1.37 -16.14 -20.61
C LEU A 144 1.98 -16.29 -19.22
N GLN A 145 2.48 -17.47 -18.88
CA GLN A 145 3.21 -17.68 -17.64
C GLN A 145 4.39 -18.61 -17.82
N GLU A 146 5.36 -18.48 -16.93
CA GLU A 146 6.53 -19.32 -16.86
C GLU A 146 6.77 -19.78 -15.43
N LYS A 147 7.54 -20.87 -15.29
CA LYS A 147 7.87 -21.41 -13.99
C LYS A 147 9.24 -20.87 -13.57
N VAL A 148 9.26 -20.03 -12.54
CA VAL A 148 10.48 -19.44 -11.98
C VAL A 148 10.73 -20.07 -10.62
N GLY A 149 11.60 -21.08 -10.58
CA GLY A 149 11.84 -21.88 -9.37
C GLY A 149 10.61 -22.70 -8.97
N PRO A 150 10.13 -22.61 -7.71
CA PRO A 150 8.92 -23.31 -7.29
C PRO A 150 7.62 -22.63 -7.76
N ASP A 151 7.67 -21.35 -8.12
CA ASP A 151 6.49 -20.50 -8.31
C ASP A 151 6.19 -20.23 -9.79
N TRP A 152 4.91 -19.96 -10.07
CA TRP A 152 4.48 -19.44 -11.36
C TRP A 152 4.64 -17.92 -11.38
N ALA A 153 5.26 -17.42 -12.45
CA ALA A 153 5.43 -16.01 -12.71
C ALA A 153 4.81 -15.65 -14.08
N PRO A 154 4.22 -14.46 -14.23
CA PRO A 154 3.70 -14.04 -15.52
C PRO A 154 4.83 -13.59 -16.44
N THR A 155 4.73 -13.93 -17.72
CA THR A 155 5.60 -13.38 -18.75
C THR A 155 5.22 -11.93 -19.07
N GLU A 156 5.99 -11.23 -19.89
CA GLU A 156 5.60 -9.89 -20.38
C GLU A 156 4.21 -9.87 -21.03
N ALA A 157 3.86 -10.92 -21.78
CA ALA A 157 2.52 -11.05 -22.36
C ALA A 157 1.45 -11.33 -21.29
N GLY A 158 1.77 -12.14 -20.28
CA GLY A 158 0.85 -12.47 -19.18
C GLY A 158 0.56 -11.31 -18.23
N LYS A 159 1.48 -10.36 -18.07
CA LYS A 159 1.29 -9.19 -17.19
C LYS A 159 0.08 -8.34 -17.57
N ALA A 160 -0.29 -8.29 -18.85
CA ALA A 160 -1.49 -7.58 -19.29
C ALA A 160 -2.80 -8.21 -18.79
N TYR A 161 -2.73 -9.48 -18.41
CA TYR A 161 -3.88 -10.35 -18.22
C TYR A 161 -4.01 -10.89 -16.79
N CYS A 162 -3.01 -10.64 -15.96
CA CYS A 162 -2.96 -11.15 -14.60
C CYS A 162 -2.39 -10.14 -13.61
N GLU A 163 -2.71 -10.36 -12.34
CA GLU A 163 -2.15 -9.65 -11.21
C GLU A 163 -1.44 -10.61 -10.28
N ARG A 164 -0.31 -10.16 -9.73
CA ARG A 164 0.45 -10.92 -8.75
C ARG A 164 0.15 -10.37 -7.35
N ILE A 165 -0.66 -11.11 -6.60
CA ILE A 165 -1.13 -10.69 -5.28
C ILE A 165 -0.38 -11.47 -4.20
N PRO A 166 0.22 -10.80 -3.20
CA PRO A 166 0.78 -11.50 -2.05
C PRO A 166 -0.32 -12.14 -1.23
N TYR A 167 -0.10 -13.37 -0.78
CA TYR A 167 -1.01 -14.06 0.13
C TYR A 167 -0.23 -14.62 1.32
N THR A 168 -0.91 -14.71 2.45
CA THR A 168 -0.37 -15.34 3.66
C THR A 168 -1.34 -16.46 4.07
N HIS A 169 -0.85 -17.70 4.10
CA HIS A 169 -1.62 -18.80 4.67
C HIS A 169 -1.60 -18.73 6.20
N GLY A 170 -2.64 -19.30 6.84
CA GLY A 170 -2.79 -19.29 8.31
C GLY A 170 -1.67 -20.01 9.08
N ASN A 171 -0.80 -20.73 8.39
CA ASN A 171 0.40 -21.39 8.91
C ASN A 171 1.68 -20.53 8.77
N GLY A 172 1.55 -19.26 8.37
CA GLY A 172 2.67 -18.31 8.26
C GLY A 172 3.44 -18.37 6.95
N HIS A 173 3.10 -19.28 6.03
CA HIS A 173 3.69 -19.27 4.68
C HIS A 173 3.11 -18.11 3.87
N SER A 174 3.97 -17.15 3.52
CA SER A 174 3.68 -16.07 2.59
C SER A 174 4.20 -16.40 1.20
N GLY A 175 3.40 -16.15 0.18
CA GLY A 175 3.78 -16.34 -1.22
C GLY A 175 3.10 -15.33 -2.12
N TYR A 176 3.24 -15.53 -3.43
CA TYR A 176 2.54 -14.75 -4.44
C TYR A 176 1.62 -15.66 -5.24
N GLN A 177 0.41 -15.18 -5.49
CA GLN A 177 -0.58 -15.86 -6.30
C GLN A 177 -0.88 -15.03 -7.54
N LEU A 178 -1.01 -15.69 -8.69
CA LEU A 178 -1.49 -15.09 -9.92
C LEU A 178 -3.02 -15.17 -9.97
N LEU A 179 -3.66 -14.02 -10.10
CA LEU A 179 -5.08 -13.90 -10.45
C LEU A 179 -5.19 -13.42 -11.88
N TRP A 180 -6.09 -14.02 -12.65
CA TRP A 180 -6.30 -13.71 -14.06
C TRP A 180 -7.60 -12.95 -14.27
N GLY A 181 -7.62 -12.09 -15.28
CA GLY A 181 -8.83 -11.42 -15.75
C GLY A 181 -9.76 -12.35 -16.52
N HIS A 182 -11.03 -11.98 -16.68
CA HIS A 182 -12.05 -12.83 -17.32
C HIS A 182 -11.80 -13.09 -18.81
N HIS A 183 -11.14 -12.17 -19.52
CA HIS A 183 -10.75 -12.36 -20.94
C HIS A 183 -9.92 -13.64 -21.15
N ILE A 184 -9.27 -14.16 -20.10
CA ILE A 184 -8.46 -15.38 -20.19
C ILE A 184 -9.31 -16.60 -20.55
N LEU A 185 -10.61 -16.57 -20.20
CA LEU A 185 -11.54 -17.65 -20.51
C LEU A 185 -11.77 -17.76 -22.01
N GLU A 186 -11.91 -16.64 -22.71
CA GLU A 186 -12.06 -16.61 -24.17
C GLU A 186 -10.77 -17.08 -24.84
N LEU A 187 -9.64 -16.53 -24.41
CA LEU A 187 -8.32 -16.85 -24.95
C LEU A 187 -7.95 -18.33 -24.78
N LEU A 188 -8.42 -18.98 -23.70
CA LEU A 188 -8.23 -20.41 -23.47
C LEU A 188 -9.26 -21.29 -24.17
N LYS A 189 -10.48 -20.81 -24.45
CA LYS A 189 -11.52 -21.55 -25.20
C LYS A 189 -11.18 -21.75 -26.67
N ASP A 190 -10.61 -20.73 -27.31
CA ASP A 190 -10.30 -20.78 -28.74
C ASP A 190 -9.23 -21.82 -29.11
N GLY A 191 -8.45 -22.30 -28.13
CA GLY A 191 -7.42 -23.32 -28.36
C GLY A 191 -7.94 -24.75 -28.54
N ASP A 192 -9.17 -25.05 -28.14
CA ASP A 192 -9.75 -26.40 -28.29
C ASP A 192 -10.44 -26.62 -29.65
N GLN A 193 -10.66 -25.57 -30.46
CA GLN A 193 -11.28 -25.73 -31.78
C GLN A 193 -10.29 -26.02 -32.92
N GLU A 194 -8.99 -25.75 -32.75
CA GLU A 194 -7.98 -26.04 -33.79
C GLU A 194 -7.29 -27.41 -33.64
N ALA A 195 -7.48 -28.13 -32.52
CA ALA A 195 -6.89 -29.45 -32.30
C ALA A 195 -7.78 -30.62 -32.79
N GLY A 196 -8.86 -30.31 -33.52
CA GLY A 196 -9.89 -31.26 -33.94
C GLY A 196 -10.26 -31.18 -35.41
N HIS A 197 -9.27 -31.17 -36.32
CA HIS A 197 -9.47 -31.48 -37.74
C HIS A 197 -8.30 -32.26 -38.32
#